data_AF-A0A800IIG8-F1
#
_entry.id   AF-A0A800IIG8-F1
#
_cell.length_a   1.000
_cell.length_b   1.000
_cell.length_c   1.000
_cell.angle_alpha   90.00
_cell.angle_beta   90.00
_cell.angle_gamma   90.00
#
_symmetry.space_group_name_H-M   'P 1'
#
loop_
_entity.id
_entity.type
_entity.pdbx_description
1 polymer ?
#
loop_
_entity_poly.entity_id
_entity_poly.type
_entity_poly.pdbx_seq_one_letter_code
_entity_poly.pdbx_strand_id
1 'polypeptide(L)'
;MGQYGKTNTDFGPAWICFTPQGISAVKIGVEDDRAFEQYYTERIGRKPHRRHVPKKYVGAVQSALRGEKTGKVPISLDGLPEFEQTVLNHLARIPFGEVRPYAWLAREAGKPGAV
;
A
#
# COMPACT_ATOMS: atom_id res chain seq x y z
N MET A 1 7.22 -9.27 -12.33
CA MET A 1 7.66 -7.86 -12.48
C MET A 1 6.50 -6.95 -12.10
N GLY A 2 6.73 -5.91 -11.29
CA GLY A 2 5.67 -5.01 -10.83
C GLY A 2 5.15 -4.12 -11.96
N GLN A 3 3.84 -3.96 -12.04
CA GLN A 3 3.16 -3.11 -13.01
C GLN A 3 2.45 -1.98 -12.28
N TYR A 4 2.44 -0.77 -12.84
CA TYR A 4 1.79 0.36 -12.19
C TYR A 4 0.99 1.22 -13.17
N GLY A 5 0.03 1.96 -12.62
CA GLY A 5 -0.60 3.08 -13.29
C GLY A 5 -1.19 4.02 -12.25
N LYS A 6 -1.94 5.03 -12.69
CA LYS A 6 -2.53 6.03 -11.79
C LYS A 6 -4.01 6.25 -12.05
N THR A 7 -4.69 6.70 -11.01
CA THR A 7 -6.09 7.11 -11.03
C THR A 7 -6.24 8.43 -10.28
N ASN A 8 -7.22 9.23 -10.69
CA ASN A 8 -7.59 10.41 -9.91
C ASN A 8 -8.44 10.00 -8.70
N THR A 9 -8.26 10.73 -7.60
CA THR A 9 -8.95 10.56 -6.32
C THR A 9 -9.21 11.93 -5.71
N ASP A 10 -10.00 11.98 -4.63
CA ASP A 10 -10.30 13.23 -3.90
C ASP A 10 -9.04 13.83 -3.23
N PHE A 11 -7.98 13.03 -3.07
CA PHE A 11 -6.66 13.45 -2.55
C PHE A 11 -5.64 13.76 -3.66
N GLY A 12 -6.11 13.92 -4.90
CA GLY A 12 -5.26 14.05 -6.08
C GLY A 12 -4.93 12.70 -6.74
N PRO A 13 -3.94 12.66 -7.64
CA PRO A 13 -3.57 11.42 -8.33
C PRO A 13 -2.98 10.38 -7.34
N ALA A 14 -3.44 9.15 -7.47
CA ALA A 14 -2.95 7.98 -6.75
C ALA A 14 -2.29 7.02 -7.73
N TRP A 15 -1.04 6.64 -7.45
CA TRP A 15 -0.32 5.60 -8.17
C TRP A 15 -0.55 4.26 -7.48
N ILE A 16 -0.84 3.24 -8.29
CA ILE A 16 -1.16 1.89 -7.85
C ILE A 16 -0.18 0.95 -8.54
N CYS A 17 0.68 0.28 -7.76
CA CYS A 17 1.51 -0.82 -8.24
C CYS A 17 0.89 -2.16 -7.85
N PHE A 18 0.99 -3.13 -8.74
CA PHE A 18 0.46 -4.46 -8.57
C PHE A 18 1.36 -5.53 -9.21
N THR A 19 1.31 -6.71 -8.61
CA THR A 19 1.95 -7.94 -9.05
C THR A 19 0.87 -8.98 -9.36
N PRO A 20 1.23 -10.17 -9.89
CA PRO A 20 0.28 -11.28 -9.96
C PRO A 20 -0.33 -11.66 -8.59
N GLN A 21 0.36 -11.37 -7.49
CA GLN A 21 -0.06 -11.65 -6.12
C GLN A 21 -1.06 -10.62 -5.57
N GLY A 22 -1.08 -9.39 -6.08
CA GLY A 22 -2.02 -8.36 -5.62
C GLY A 22 -1.48 -6.93 -5.75
N ILE A 23 -2.14 -5.99 -5.08
CA ILE A 23 -1.64 -4.61 -4.95
C ILE A 23 -0.39 -4.64 -4.07
N SER A 24 0.74 -4.13 -4.56
CA SER A 24 2.00 -4.08 -3.83
C SER A 24 2.33 -2.70 -3.29
N ALA A 25 1.77 -1.64 -3.87
CA ALA A 25 1.90 -0.29 -3.35
C ALA A 25 0.75 0.61 -3.81
N VAL A 26 0.37 1.54 -2.93
CA VAL A 26 -0.48 2.70 -3.27
C VAL A 26 0.24 3.93 -2.75
N LYS A 27 0.41 4.95 -3.59
CA LYS A 27 1.06 6.19 -3.21
C LYS A 27 0.30 7.39 -3.76
N ILE A 28 -0.02 8.32 -2.85
CA ILE A 28 -0.58 9.64 -3.13
C ILE A 28 0.47 10.70 -2.81
N GLY A 29 0.31 11.90 -3.36
CA GLY A 29 1.18 13.05 -3.07
C GLY A 29 2.58 12.92 -3.64
N VAL A 30 2.74 12.21 -4.76
CA VAL A 30 3.97 12.26 -5.58
C VAL A 30 3.73 13.15 -6.78
N GLU A 31 4.77 13.86 -7.21
CA GLU A 31 4.69 14.89 -8.25
C GLU A 31 4.36 14.27 -9.61
N ASP A 32 5.07 13.19 -9.96
CA ASP A 32 4.98 12.56 -11.27
C ASP A 32 5.30 11.05 -11.24
N ASP A 33 5.29 10.46 -12.42
CA ASP A 33 5.56 9.04 -12.61
C ASP A 33 7.01 8.68 -12.27
N ARG A 34 7.97 9.61 -12.44
CA ARG A 34 9.39 9.40 -12.14
C ARG A 34 9.62 9.33 -10.63
N ALA A 35 9.02 10.24 -9.87
CA ALA A 35 9.05 10.25 -8.41
C ALA A 35 8.44 8.96 -7.83
N PHE A 36 7.34 8.50 -8.42
CA PHE A 36 6.74 7.21 -8.04
C PHE A 36 7.65 6.01 -8.35
N GLU A 37 8.24 5.96 -9.56
CA GLU A 37 9.16 4.89 -9.95
C GLU A 37 10.38 4.83 -9.03
N GLN A 38 10.94 5.98 -8.66
CA GLN A 38 12.04 6.08 -7.70
C GLN A 38 11.62 5.54 -6.33
N TYR A 39 10.52 6.05 -5.77
CA TYR A 39 9.98 5.58 -4.48
C TYR A 39 9.80 4.06 -4.44
N TYR A 40 9.19 3.48 -5.49
CA TYR A 40 8.96 2.05 -5.56
C TYR A 40 10.27 1.26 -5.69
N THR A 41 11.22 1.76 -6.48
CA THR A 41 12.53 1.11 -6.66
C THR A 41 13.34 1.12 -5.37
N GLU A 42 13.34 2.23 -4.62
CA GLU A 42 14.02 2.33 -3.33
C GLU A 42 13.42 1.38 -2.29
N ARG A 43 12.09 1.20 -2.28
CA ARG A 43 11.41 0.30 -1.33
C ARG A 43 11.49 -1.17 -1.69
N ILE A 44 11.36 -1.52 -2.97
CA ILE A 44 11.18 -2.92 -3.43
C ILE A 44 12.44 -3.45 -4.12
N GLY A 45 13.42 -2.59 -4.41
CA GLY A 45 14.66 -2.94 -5.10
C GLY A 45 14.48 -3.22 -6.60
N ARG A 46 13.30 -2.92 -7.16
CA ARG A 46 12.97 -3.24 -8.57
C ARG A 46 12.15 -2.13 -9.20
N LYS A 47 12.51 -1.72 -10.41
CA LYS A 47 11.77 -0.72 -11.16
C LYS A 47 10.41 -1.27 -11.62
N PRO A 48 9.30 -0.54 -11.41
CA PRO A 48 7.98 -0.97 -11.91
C PRO A 48 7.78 -0.50 -13.37
N HIS A 49 6.83 -1.12 -14.08
CA HIS A 49 6.53 -0.78 -15.47
C HIS A 49 5.12 -0.24 -15.64
N ARG A 50 4.98 0.82 -16.43
CA ARG A 50 3.68 1.45 -16.66
C ARG A 50 2.74 0.55 -17.45
N ARG A 51 1.51 0.42 -16.97
CA ARG A 51 0.42 -0.41 -17.51
C ARG A 51 -0.95 0.17 -17.13
N HIS A 52 -1.99 -0.35 -17.76
CA HIS A 52 -3.36 -0.05 -17.33
C HIS A 52 -3.68 -0.77 -16.03
N VAL A 53 -4.17 -0.03 -15.03
CA VAL A 53 -4.54 -0.62 -13.73
C VAL A 53 -5.86 -1.37 -13.89
N PRO A 54 -5.97 -2.64 -13.46
CA PRO A 54 -7.23 -3.35 -13.43
C PRO A 54 -8.32 -2.57 -12.67
N LYS A 55 -9.53 -2.49 -13.24
CA LYS A 55 -10.67 -1.76 -12.65
C LYS A 55 -10.95 -2.14 -11.19
N LYS A 56 -10.76 -3.42 -10.82
CA LYS A 56 -10.92 -3.90 -9.44
C LYS A 56 -9.97 -3.22 -8.45
N TYR A 57 -8.74 -2.90 -8.86
CA TYR A 57 -7.76 -2.23 -8.00
C TYR A 57 -8.05 -0.73 -7.92
N VAL A 58 -8.47 -0.11 -9.02
CA VAL A 58 -8.94 1.28 -9.02
C VAL A 58 -10.11 1.46 -8.05
N GLY A 59 -11.14 0.62 -8.17
CA GLY A 59 -12.31 0.67 -7.29
C GLY A 59 -11.97 0.45 -5.82
N ALA A 60 -11.09 -0.51 -5.51
CA ALA A 60 -10.66 -0.77 -4.14
C ALA A 60 -9.88 0.39 -3.53
N VAL A 61 -8.95 1.00 -4.28
CA VAL A 61 -8.18 2.16 -3.81
C VAL A 61 -9.09 3.37 -3.60
N GLN A 62 -10.01 3.63 -4.52
CA GLN A 62 -10.98 4.72 -4.35
C GLN A 62 -11.88 4.51 -3.13
N SER A 63 -12.37 3.28 -2.92
CA SER A 63 -13.18 2.95 -1.74
C SER A 63 -12.36 3.12 -0.45
N ALA A 64 -11.10 2.66 -0.44
CA ALA A 64 -10.21 2.79 0.73
C ALA A 64 -10.01 4.24 1.14
N LEU A 65 -9.79 5.13 0.16
CA LEU A 65 -9.57 6.55 0.40
C LEU A 65 -10.83 7.28 0.90
N ARG A 66 -12.02 6.79 0.54
CA ARG A 66 -13.29 7.29 1.10
C ARG A 66 -13.67 6.67 2.44
N GLY A 67 -12.86 5.74 2.96
CA GLY A 67 -13.18 5.00 4.17
C GLY A 67 -14.30 3.97 4.00
N GLU A 68 -14.55 3.55 2.77
CA GLU A 68 -15.55 2.55 2.42
C GLU A 68 -14.94 1.14 2.41
N LYS A 69 -15.81 0.11 2.37
CA LYS A 69 -15.36 -1.27 2.22
C LYS A 69 -14.68 -1.48 0.87
N THR A 70 -13.44 -1.95 0.89
CA THR A 70 -12.58 -2.12 -0.30
C THR A 70 -12.83 -3.40 -1.10
N GLY A 71 -13.68 -4.30 -0.59
CA GLY A 71 -13.88 -5.65 -1.14
C GLY A 71 -12.69 -6.58 -0.87
N LYS A 72 -12.71 -7.79 -1.46
CA LYS A 72 -11.61 -8.76 -1.34
C LYS A 72 -10.59 -8.54 -2.45
N VAL A 73 -9.74 -7.53 -2.29
CA VAL A 73 -8.58 -7.31 -3.16
C VAL A 73 -7.32 -7.84 -2.47
N PRO A 74 -6.54 -8.73 -3.13
CA PRO A 74 -5.33 -9.25 -2.53
C PRO A 74 -4.27 -8.15 -2.43
N ILE A 75 -3.57 -8.12 -1.29
CA ILE A 75 -2.45 -7.23 -1.01
C ILE A 75 -1.19 -8.09 -0.97
N SER A 76 -0.16 -7.67 -1.70
CA SER A 76 1.14 -8.32 -1.79
C SER A 76 2.14 -7.52 -0.96
N LEU A 77 2.61 -8.09 0.15
CA LEU A 77 3.69 -7.50 0.95
C LEU A 77 5.08 -8.04 0.56
N ASP A 78 5.12 -8.90 -0.46
CA ASP A 78 6.36 -9.44 -1.03
C ASP A 78 7.35 -8.34 -1.41
N GLY A 79 8.61 -8.52 -1.02
CA GLY A 79 9.69 -7.56 -1.26
C GLY A 79 9.86 -6.52 -0.17
N LEU A 80 8.95 -6.44 0.81
CA LEU A 80 9.18 -5.66 2.04
C LEU A 80 9.97 -6.48 3.07
N PRO A 81 10.75 -5.83 3.96
CA PRO A 81 11.38 -6.50 5.10
C PRO A 81 10.36 -7.23 5.96
N GLU A 82 10.70 -8.41 6.49
CA GLU A 82 9.80 -9.24 7.29
C GLU A 82 9.16 -8.48 8.46
N PHE A 83 9.94 -7.62 9.12
CA PHE A 83 9.41 -6.78 10.19
C PHE A 83 8.30 -5.83 9.71
N GLU A 84 8.47 -5.19 8.54
CA GLU A 84 7.44 -4.32 7.97
C GLU A 84 6.20 -5.13 7.57
N GLN A 85 6.38 -6.33 7.02
CA GLN A 85 5.25 -7.21 6.70
C GLN A 85 4.44 -7.55 7.96
N THR A 86 5.11 -7.92 9.05
CA THR A 86 4.46 -8.16 10.35
C THR A 86 3.68 -6.93 10.81
N VAL A 87 4.33 -5.76 10.82
CA VAL A 87 3.69 -4.50 11.24
C VAL A 87 2.45 -4.18 10.40
N LEU A 88 2.54 -4.25 9.07
CA LEU A 88 1.42 -3.97 8.16
C LEU A 88 0.26 -4.98 8.35
N ASN A 89 0.57 -6.25 8.63
CA ASN A 89 -0.44 -7.26 8.93
C ASN A 89 -1.16 -6.99 10.27
N HIS A 90 -0.47 -6.43 11.27
CA HIS A 90 -1.12 -5.98 12.51
C HIS A 90 -1.96 -4.73 12.30
N LEU A 91 -1.46 -3.75 11.53
CA LEU A 91 -2.20 -2.53 11.20
C LEU A 91 -3.51 -2.85 10.44
N ALA A 92 -3.50 -3.83 9.56
CA ALA A 92 -4.68 -4.27 8.80
C ALA A 92 -5.82 -4.83 9.68
N ARG A 93 -5.57 -5.13 10.97
CA ARG A 93 -6.58 -5.60 11.93
C ARG A 93 -7.29 -4.46 12.66
N ILE A 94 -6.80 -3.22 12.54
CA ILE A 94 -7.44 -2.07 13.19
C ILE A 94 -8.78 -1.79 12.49
N PRO A 95 -9.90 -1.81 13.21
CA PRO A 95 -11.21 -1.51 12.62
C PRO A 95 -11.29 -0.08 12.09
N PHE A 96 -12.16 0.11 11.10
CA PHE A 96 -12.40 1.44 10.55
C PHE A 96 -12.92 2.40 11.65
N GLY A 97 -12.39 3.62 11.70
CA GLY A 97 -12.73 4.62 12.71
C GLY A 97 -11.99 4.46 14.04
N GLU A 98 -11.15 3.44 14.19
CA GLU A 98 -10.34 3.23 15.39
C GLU A 98 -8.88 3.62 15.19
N VAL A 99 -8.23 3.99 16.29
CA VAL A 99 -6.79 4.30 16.34
C VAL A 99 -6.10 3.42 17.38
N ARG A 100 -4.78 3.22 17.20
CA ARG A 100 -3.93 2.52 18.16
C ARG A 100 -2.62 3.29 18.38
N PRO A 101 -2.11 3.36 19.62
CA PRO A 101 -0.80 3.94 19.89
C PRO A 101 0.34 3.15 19.24
N TYR A 102 1.46 3.80 18.92
CA TYR A 102 2.65 3.10 18.41
C TYR A 102 3.16 2.01 19.37
N ALA A 103 3.15 2.27 20.68
CA ALA A 103 3.53 1.28 21.69
C ALA A 103 2.66 0.01 21.66
N TRP A 104 1.37 0.14 21.30
CA TRP A 104 0.49 -1.01 21.08
C TRP A 104 0.99 -1.83 19.90
N LEU A 105 1.30 -1.18 18.77
CA LEU A 105 1.77 -1.85 17.57
C LEU A 105 3.11 -2.57 17.78
N ALA A 106 4.04 -1.93 18.50
CA ALA A 106 5.33 -2.51 18.85
C ALA A 106 5.17 -3.80 19.67
N ARG A 107 4.25 -3.80 20.65
CA ARG A 107 3.91 -4.98 21.46
C ARG A 107 3.27 -6.08 20.61
N GLU A 108 2.26 -5.75 19.80
CA GLU A 108 1.55 -6.73 18.98
C GLU A 108 2.46 -7.36 17.92
N ALA A 109 3.38 -6.59 17.33
CA ALA A 109 4.37 -7.07 16.36
C ALA A 109 5.56 -7.82 17.00
N GLY A 110 5.53 -8.10 18.32
CA GLY A 110 6.55 -8.88 19.02
C GLY A 110 7.86 -8.14 19.28
N LYS A 111 7.89 -6.80 19.15
CA LYS A 111 9.05 -5.95 19.45
C LYS A 111 8.68 -4.80 20.40
N PRO A 112 8.40 -5.09 21.68
CA PRO A 112 7.88 -4.09 22.64
C PRO A 112 8.80 -2.89 22.90
N GLY A 113 10.09 -2.95 22.52
CA GLY A 113 11.05 -1.84 22.64
C GLY A 113 11.31 -1.04 21.36
N ALA A 114 10.55 -1.26 20.29
CA ALA A 114 10.69 -0.54 19.03
C ALA A 114 9.87 0.78 19.04
N VAL A 115 10.23 1.71 19.94
CA VAL A 115 9.67 3.08 20.03
C VAL A 115 10.80 4.08 20.05
#